data_AF-A0A9N9QT59-F1
#
_entry.id   AF-A0A9N9QT59-F1
#
_cell.length_a   1.000
_cell.length_b   1.000
_cell.length_c   1.000
_cell.angle_alpha   90.00
_cell.angle_beta   90.00
_cell.angle_gamma   90.00
#
_symmetry.space_group_name_H-M   'P 1'
#
loop_
_entity.id
_entity.type
_entity.pdbx_description
1 polymer ?
#
loop_
_entity_poly.entity_id
_entity_poly.type
_entity_poly.pdbx_seq_one_letter_code
_entity_poly.pdbx_strand_id
1 'polypeptide(L)'
;MFCKSGYLGCARGVDDLRCINDRLNAEVVEQINESQELMMINSFARESNEYQFKTCIQERISDIASWRWVFEDLSKRLHEAIEALKYEHNALRVVVERIVGEIEDHSSDASRPGALCPMTDPVEKAILEVRGARVRLSIIAQSHAAKVDAAIRRRLHVNTSKLEELYWQREEAIKDIKSLEEEQITTEKNLLETMKQENLVAARIADRTLRPPGELTKDEVDRRLRNELGRLRHFMKHLRSNLDRINSLQNHLVESIARMDCYAEDISQVVRLDQDRMRLRLDEDNKSDSQTSTAPTPSNGKRSSSHSRSEIPLTAIVEEDEDDYPFGD
;
A
#
# COMPACT_ATOMS: atom_id res chain seq x y z
N MET A 1 21.72 -92.82 -11.11
CA MET A 1 23.01 -92.34 -11.65
C MET A 1 22.91 -90.83 -11.79
N PHE A 2 23.85 -90.12 -11.19
CA PHE A 2 23.92 -88.66 -11.12
C PHE A 2 24.16 -88.03 -12.49
N CYS A 3 23.40 -87.00 -12.85
CA CYS A 3 23.86 -85.96 -13.76
C CYS A 3 23.34 -84.60 -13.28
N LYS A 4 24.09 -84.01 -12.32
CA LYS A 4 24.11 -82.57 -12.08
C LYS A 4 24.77 -81.94 -13.31
N SER A 5 23.98 -81.45 -14.26
CA SER A 5 24.49 -80.58 -15.32
C SER A 5 24.47 -79.15 -14.81
N GLY A 6 25.65 -78.67 -14.43
CA GLY A 6 25.88 -77.29 -14.03
C GLY A 6 25.69 -76.36 -15.22
N TYR A 7 24.69 -75.48 -15.13
CA TYR A 7 24.62 -74.27 -15.94
C TYR A 7 25.42 -73.16 -15.25
N LEU A 8 26.75 -73.30 -15.28
CA LEU A 8 27.67 -72.18 -15.12
C LEU A 8 28.02 -71.71 -16.53
N GLY A 9 27.54 -70.52 -16.94
CA GLY A 9 27.99 -69.88 -18.18
C GLY A 9 26.90 -69.44 -19.17
N CYS A 10 25.64 -69.25 -18.75
CA CYS A 10 24.70 -68.54 -19.62
C CYS A 10 24.92 -67.02 -19.46
N ALA A 11 25.55 -66.40 -20.46
CA ALA A 11 25.83 -64.96 -20.49
C ALA A 11 24.57 -64.07 -20.33
N ARG A 12 23.37 -64.63 -20.55
CA ARG A 12 22.09 -63.93 -20.41
C ARG A 12 21.83 -63.38 -19.01
N GLY A 13 22.34 -64.02 -17.96
CA GLY A 13 22.14 -63.51 -16.59
C GLY A 13 22.93 -62.24 -16.28
N VAL A 14 24.06 -62.03 -16.97
CA VAL A 14 24.94 -60.89 -16.73
C VAL A 14 24.36 -59.61 -17.38
N ASP A 15 23.77 -59.74 -18.57
CA ASP A 15 23.13 -58.60 -19.25
C ASP A 15 21.85 -58.15 -18.53
N ASP A 16 21.05 -59.09 -18.01
CA ASP A 16 19.88 -58.76 -17.18
C ASP A 16 20.28 -58.06 -15.88
N LEU A 17 21.34 -58.54 -15.21
CA LEU A 17 21.88 -57.88 -14.01
C LEU A 17 22.44 -56.49 -14.31
N ARG A 18 23.09 -56.31 -15.47
CA ARG A 18 23.58 -54.99 -15.90
C ARG A 18 22.41 -54.04 -16.15
N CYS A 19 21.36 -54.47 -16.84
CA CYS A 19 20.19 -53.66 -17.11
C CYS A 19 19.44 -53.25 -15.82
N ILE A 20 19.34 -54.16 -14.84
CA ILE A 20 18.78 -53.85 -13.52
C ILE A 20 19.68 -52.84 -12.77
N ASN A 21 21.00 -53.02 -12.83
CA ASN A 21 21.96 -52.10 -12.20
C ASN A 21 21.86 -50.70 -12.81
N ASP A 22 21.83 -50.60 -14.14
CA ASP A 22 21.71 -49.33 -14.86
C ASP A 22 20.38 -48.63 -14.52
N ARG A 23 19.28 -49.38 -14.43
CA ARG A 23 17.98 -48.83 -14.02
C ARG A 23 17.98 -48.33 -12.57
N LEU A 24 18.54 -49.10 -11.65
CA LEU A 24 18.68 -48.69 -10.24
C LEU A 24 19.59 -47.48 -10.10
N ASN A 25 20.69 -47.42 -10.84
CA ASN A 25 21.54 -46.22 -10.86
C ASN A 25 20.80 -45.01 -11.41
N ALA A 26 20.00 -45.18 -12.47
CA ALA A 26 19.18 -44.09 -13.01
C ALA A 26 18.15 -43.58 -11.99
N GLU A 27 17.42 -44.49 -11.31
CA GLU A 27 16.47 -44.14 -10.25
C GLU A 27 17.16 -43.44 -9.07
N VAL A 28 18.34 -43.91 -8.64
CA VAL A 28 19.12 -43.27 -7.57
C VAL A 28 19.60 -41.87 -7.97
N VAL A 29 20.06 -41.68 -9.21
CA VAL A 29 20.48 -40.36 -9.72
C VAL A 29 19.29 -39.41 -9.81
N GLU A 30 18.14 -39.88 -10.28
CA GLU A 30 16.90 -39.09 -10.34
C GLU A 30 16.45 -38.67 -8.93
N GLN A 31 16.45 -39.59 -7.97
CA GLN A 31 16.08 -39.30 -6.59
C GLN A 31 17.06 -38.33 -5.88
N ILE A 32 18.36 -38.42 -6.19
CA ILE A 32 19.36 -37.45 -5.73
C ILE A 32 19.10 -36.07 -6.34
N ASN A 33 18.79 -36.00 -7.64
CA ASN A 33 18.49 -34.74 -8.31
C ASN A 33 17.21 -34.08 -7.75
N GLU A 34 16.13 -34.84 -7.56
CA GLU A 34 14.90 -34.34 -6.92
C GLU A 34 15.18 -33.82 -5.50
N SER A 35 16.01 -34.53 -4.72
CA SER A 35 16.40 -34.08 -3.38
C SER A 35 17.26 -32.81 -3.42
N GLN A 36 18.14 -32.66 -4.41
CA GLN A 36 18.93 -31.44 -4.59
C GLN A 36 18.06 -30.26 -5.02
N GLU A 37 17.11 -30.48 -5.92
CA GLU A 37 16.14 -29.46 -6.34
C GLU A 37 15.29 -28.97 -5.16
N LEU A 38 14.77 -29.88 -4.34
CA LEU A 38 14.05 -29.53 -3.11
C LEU A 38 14.92 -28.75 -2.11
N MET A 39 16.20 -29.10 -1.97
CA MET A 39 17.13 -28.32 -1.14
C MET A 39 17.37 -26.92 -1.71
N MET A 40 17.52 -26.78 -3.02
CA MET A 40 17.67 -25.47 -3.67
C MET A 40 16.41 -24.62 -3.50
N ILE A 41 15.21 -25.18 -3.71
CA ILE A 41 13.94 -24.47 -3.53
C ILE A 41 13.78 -24.01 -2.07
N ASN A 42 14.09 -24.87 -1.10
CA ASN A 42 14.04 -24.49 0.32
C ASN A 42 15.08 -23.42 0.68
N SER A 43 16.32 -23.50 0.14
CA SER A 43 17.33 -22.47 0.36
C SER A 43 16.89 -21.14 -0.22
N PHE A 44 16.37 -21.15 -1.46
CA PHE A 44 15.87 -19.97 -2.13
C PHE A 44 14.68 -19.34 -1.42
N ALA A 45 13.71 -20.15 -0.97
CA ALA A 45 12.58 -19.66 -0.17
C ALA A 45 13.06 -19.03 1.15
N ARG A 46 14.06 -19.63 1.81
CA ARG A 46 14.64 -19.08 3.04
C ARG A 46 15.36 -17.76 2.80
N GLU A 47 16.18 -17.68 1.75
CA GLU A 47 16.91 -16.47 1.37
C GLU A 47 15.95 -15.34 0.94
N SER A 48 14.90 -15.66 0.18
CA SER A 48 13.86 -14.73 -0.22
C SER A 48 13.11 -14.17 1.01
N ASN A 49 12.70 -15.04 1.94
CA ASN A 49 12.05 -14.62 3.18
C ASN A 49 12.97 -13.75 4.05
N GLU A 50 14.26 -14.11 4.14
CA GLU A 50 15.26 -13.33 4.88
C GLU A 50 15.46 -11.94 4.25
N TYR A 51 15.51 -11.86 2.92
CA TYR A 51 15.60 -10.60 2.19
C TYR A 51 14.37 -9.71 2.44
N GLN A 52 13.16 -10.26 2.28
CA GLN A 52 11.92 -9.52 2.54
C GLN A 52 11.85 -8.99 3.98
N PHE A 53 12.25 -9.81 4.96
CA PHE A 53 12.32 -9.40 6.36
C PHE A 53 13.33 -8.27 6.60
N LYS A 54 14.53 -8.36 6.00
CA LYS A 54 15.54 -7.29 6.08
C LYS A 54 15.05 -5.99 5.45
N THR A 55 14.41 -6.05 4.29
CA THR A 55 13.84 -4.88 3.62
C THR A 55 12.76 -4.23 4.48
N CYS A 56 11.82 -5.00 5.02
CA CYS A 56 10.78 -4.49 5.92
C CYS A 56 11.38 -3.80 7.17
N ILE A 57 12.42 -4.40 7.78
CA ILE A 57 13.11 -3.77 8.92
C ILE A 57 13.80 -2.47 8.49
N GLN A 58 14.47 -2.46 7.34
CA GLN A 58 15.19 -1.29 6.85
C GLN A 58 14.24 -0.12 6.54
N GLU A 59 13.07 -0.39 5.97
CA GLU A 59 12.00 0.59 5.77
C GLU A 59 11.53 1.16 7.11
N ARG A 60 11.24 0.30 8.10
CA ARG A 60 10.84 0.76 9.44
C ARG A 60 11.92 1.59 10.14
N ILE A 61 13.20 1.24 9.99
CA ILE A 61 14.32 2.02 10.54
C ILE A 61 14.39 3.40 9.86
N SER A 62 14.20 3.44 8.54
CA SER A 62 14.15 4.68 7.76
C SER A 62 12.99 5.58 8.21
N ASP A 63 11.81 5.00 8.44
CA ASP A 63 10.66 5.71 8.97
C ASP A 63 10.94 6.28 10.36
N ILE A 64 11.48 5.47 11.29
CA ILE A 64 11.85 5.94 12.64
C ILE A 64 12.87 7.08 12.57
N ALA A 65 13.86 6.99 11.68
CA ALA A 65 14.84 8.05 11.47
C ALA A 65 14.19 9.34 10.95
N SER A 66 13.23 9.23 10.03
CA SER A 66 12.48 10.38 9.51
C SER A 66 11.66 11.07 10.61
N TRP A 67 10.98 10.30 11.46
CA TRP A 67 10.20 10.82 12.59
C TRP A 67 11.09 11.50 13.63
N ARG A 68 12.27 10.93 13.91
CA ARG A 68 13.24 11.54 14.80
C ARG A 68 13.64 12.94 14.33
N TRP A 69 13.89 13.13 13.03
CA TRP A 69 14.21 14.44 12.48
C TRP A 69 13.06 15.44 12.65
N VAL A 70 11.82 15.01 12.42
CA VAL A 70 10.62 15.84 12.64
C VAL A 70 10.51 16.27 14.10
N PHE A 71 10.75 15.36 15.05
CA PHE A 71 10.70 15.70 16.48
C PHE A 71 11.84 16.64 16.89
N GLU A 72 13.04 16.47 16.35
CA GLU A 72 14.17 17.38 16.61
C GLU A 72 13.89 18.80 16.07
N ASP A 73 13.33 18.93 14.87
CA ASP A 73 12.92 20.22 14.29
C ASP A 73 11.79 20.88 15.10
N LEU A 74 10.76 20.12 15.48
CA LEU A 74 9.68 20.63 16.33
C LEU A 74 10.19 21.08 17.70
N SER A 75 11.06 20.30 18.33
CA SER A 75 11.69 20.64 19.60
C SER A 75 12.50 21.93 19.50
N LYS A 76 13.26 22.11 18.40
CA LYS A 76 14.02 23.33 18.14
C LYS A 76 13.12 24.54 18.00
N ARG A 77 12.06 24.46 17.18
CA ARG A 77 11.10 25.56 17.00
C ARG A 77 10.37 25.92 18.28
N LEU A 78 10.02 24.92 19.08
CA LEU A 78 9.40 25.14 20.39
C LEU A 78 10.36 25.89 21.33
N HIS A 79 11.64 25.52 21.33
CA HIS A 79 12.66 26.22 22.12
C HIS A 79 12.85 27.68 21.66
N GLU A 80 12.93 27.92 20.36
CA GLU A 80 13.01 29.28 19.78
C GLU A 80 11.78 30.13 20.16
N ALA A 81 10.58 29.56 20.13
CA ALA A 81 9.36 30.24 20.55
C ALA A 81 9.35 30.58 22.04
N ILE A 82 9.85 29.67 22.90
CA ILE A 82 10.00 29.92 24.34
C ILE A 82 10.97 31.09 24.59
N GLU A 83 12.11 31.12 23.90
CA GLU A 83 13.08 32.22 24.04
C GLU A 83 12.54 33.55 23.53
N ALA A 84 11.79 33.56 22.42
CA ALA A 84 11.10 34.74 21.94
C ALA A 84 10.09 35.29 22.97
N LEU A 85 9.27 34.41 23.56
CA LEU A 85 8.31 34.81 24.60
C LEU A 85 9.00 35.35 25.85
N LYS A 86 10.13 34.77 26.26
CA LYS A 86 10.94 35.32 27.37
C LYS A 86 11.46 36.72 27.07
N TYR A 87 11.93 36.95 25.84
CA TYR A 87 12.39 38.27 25.41
C TYR A 87 11.25 39.30 25.45
N GLU A 88 10.07 38.95 24.93
CA GLU A 88 8.89 39.82 24.99
C GLU A 88 8.45 40.10 26.43
N HIS A 89 8.42 39.08 27.30
CA HIS A 89 8.11 39.24 28.71
C HIS A 89 9.08 40.21 29.41
N ASN A 90 10.39 40.07 29.15
CA ASN A 90 11.40 40.96 29.69
C ASN A 90 11.23 42.41 29.19
N ALA A 91 10.93 42.59 27.89
CA ALA A 91 10.68 43.91 27.32
C ALA A 91 9.45 44.58 27.94
N LEU A 92 8.35 43.84 28.11
CA LEU A 92 7.14 44.34 28.76
C LEU A 92 7.38 44.69 30.22
N ARG A 93 8.17 43.89 30.96
CA ARG A 93 8.56 44.22 32.33
C ARG A 93 9.28 45.56 32.41
N VAL A 94 10.23 45.84 31.52
CA VAL A 94 10.94 47.14 31.47
C VAL A 94 9.98 48.30 31.18
N VAL A 95 9.01 48.10 30.27
CA VAL A 95 7.97 49.11 30.00
C VAL A 95 7.11 49.37 31.23
N VAL A 96 6.71 48.32 31.96
CA VAL A 96 5.94 48.45 33.20
C VAL A 96 6.75 49.20 34.28
N GLU A 97 8.01 48.82 34.49
CA GLU A 97 8.92 49.50 35.43
C GLU A 97 9.06 50.98 35.09
N ARG A 98 9.19 51.32 33.79
CA ARG A 98 9.25 52.70 33.33
C ARG A 98 7.95 53.46 33.60
N ILE A 99 6.79 52.88 33.29
CA ILE A 99 5.48 53.51 33.55
C ILE A 99 5.28 53.75 35.04
N VAL A 100 5.65 52.78 35.88
CA VAL A 100 5.58 52.92 37.34
C VAL A 100 6.47 54.08 37.80
N GLY A 101 7.71 54.17 37.30
CA GLY A 101 8.61 55.30 37.58
C GLY A 101 8.05 56.64 37.12
N GLU A 102 7.52 56.74 35.89
CA GLU A 102 6.88 57.96 35.38
C GLU A 102 5.65 58.36 36.21
N ILE A 103 4.85 57.40 36.68
CA ILE A 103 3.72 57.67 37.58
C ILE A 103 4.20 58.19 38.94
N GLU A 104 5.24 57.60 39.52
CA GLU A 104 5.84 58.06 40.79
C GLU A 104 6.44 59.46 40.65
N ASP A 105 7.22 59.69 39.60
CA ASP A 105 7.82 60.98 39.28
C ASP A 105 6.73 62.05 39.06
N HIS A 106 5.73 61.78 38.22
CA HIS A 106 4.61 62.71 37.99
C HIS A 106 3.71 62.89 39.22
N SER A 107 3.52 61.85 40.04
CA SER A 107 2.81 61.99 41.32
C SER A 107 3.57 62.91 42.28
N SER A 108 4.90 62.95 42.20
CA SER A 108 5.74 63.88 42.97
C SER A 108 5.79 65.29 42.35
N ASP A 109 5.80 65.39 41.02
CA ASP A 109 5.88 66.63 40.24
C ASP A 109 4.53 67.32 40.00
N ALA A 110 3.40 66.65 40.25
CA ALA A 110 2.05 67.23 40.18
C ALA A 110 1.81 68.41 41.16
N SER A 111 2.83 68.79 41.93
CA SER A 111 2.88 70.03 42.70
C SER A 111 3.33 71.27 41.89
N ARG A 112 3.70 71.14 40.61
CA ARG A 112 4.16 72.28 39.78
C ARG A 112 3.23 72.54 38.58
N PRO A 113 2.54 73.69 38.53
CA PRO A 113 1.72 74.08 37.38
C PRO A 113 2.59 74.50 36.19
N GLY A 114 2.34 73.94 35.00
CA GLY A 114 2.75 74.60 33.74
C GLY A 114 3.31 73.77 32.58
N ALA A 115 3.34 72.44 32.62
CA ALA A 115 4.00 71.65 31.57
C ALA A 115 3.03 70.86 30.67
N LEU A 116 2.33 71.55 29.77
CA LEU A 116 1.73 70.91 28.59
C LEU A 116 2.21 71.66 27.35
N CYS A 117 3.28 71.14 26.75
CA CYS A 117 3.78 71.61 25.46
C CYS A 117 3.30 70.63 24.37
N PRO A 118 2.46 71.04 23.41
CA PRO A 118 1.97 70.19 22.34
C PRO A 118 3.04 70.09 21.25
N MET A 119 4.03 69.22 21.45
CA MET A 119 4.98 68.79 20.44
C MET A 119 5.12 67.27 20.57
N THR A 120 4.53 66.56 19.60
CA THR A 120 4.40 65.10 19.51
C THR A 120 3.73 64.45 20.72
N ASP A 121 2.42 64.23 20.60
CA ASP A 121 1.67 63.46 21.59
C ASP A 121 2.27 62.04 21.68
N PRO A 122 2.91 61.65 22.80
CA PRO A 122 3.47 60.31 22.96
C PRO A 122 2.42 59.21 22.77
N VAL A 123 1.13 59.53 22.97
CA VAL A 123 0.00 58.63 22.71
C VAL A 123 -0.15 58.33 21.22
N GLU A 124 0.01 59.31 20.33
CA GLU A 124 -0.10 59.11 18.89
C GLU A 124 1.01 58.17 18.37
N LYS A 125 2.24 58.33 18.86
CA LYS A 125 3.37 57.44 18.53
C LYS A 125 3.09 56.00 19.01
N ALA A 126 2.60 55.83 20.24
CA ALA A 126 2.25 54.51 20.76
C ALA A 126 1.12 53.84 19.96
N ILE A 127 0.11 54.61 19.53
CA ILE A 127 -0.97 54.11 18.66
C ILE A 127 -0.42 53.62 17.31
N LEU A 128 0.50 54.36 16.69
CA LEU A 128 1.14 53.95 15.44
C LEU A 128 1.99 52.69 15.60
N GLU A 129 2.75 52.58 16.69
CA GLU A 129 3.55 51.38 17.00
C GLU A 129 2.67 50.14 17.21
N VAL A 130 1.58 50.26 17.97
CA VAL A 130 0.60 49.17 18.19
C VAL A 130 -0.07 48.76 16.88
N ARG A 131 -0.49 49.72 16.05
CA ARG A 131 -1.05 49.42 14.71
C ARG A 131 -0.04 48.69 13.84
N GLY A 132 1.22 49.15 13.81
CA GLY A 132 2.29 48.50 13.06
C GLY A 132 2.61 47.09 13.56
N ALA A 133 2.60 46.87 14.88
CA ALA A 133 2.75 45.53 15.47
C ALA A 133 1.58 44.60 15.10
N ARG A 134 0.34 45.08 15.20
CA ARG A 134 -0.86 44.31 14.82
C ARG A 134 -0.85 43.91 13.35
N VAL A 135 -0.48 44.81 12.45
CA VAL A 135 -0.37 44.50 11.01
C VAL A 135 0.71 43.44 10.77
N ARG A 136 1.89 43.56 11.40
CA ARG A 136 2.95 42.55 11.28
C ARG A 136 2.52 41.19 11.78
N LEU A 137 1.86 41.12 12.94
CA LEU A 137 1.32 39.86 13.49
C LEU A 137 0.27 39.26 12.55
N SER A 138 -0.61 40.08 11.97
CA SER A 138 -1.60 39.63 10.98
C SER A 138 -0.95 39.01 9.74
N ILE A 139 0.07 39.67 9.17
CA ILE A 139 0.80 39.15 7.99
C ILE A 139 1.50 37.84 8.33
N ILE A 140 2.16 37.77 9.49
CA ILE A 140 2.84 36.55 9.94
C ILE A 140 1.83 35.42 10.11
N ALA A 141 0.69 35.65 10.79
CA ALA A 141 -0.37 34.67 10.97
C ALA A 141 -0.93 34.17 9.62
N GLN A 142 -1.21 35.07 8.68
CA GLN A 142 -1.65 34.71 7.32
C GLN A 142 -0.60 33.87 6.58
N SER A 143 0.69 34.22 6.70
CA SER A 143 1.77 33.46 6.08
C SER A 143 1.89 32.04 6.66
N HIS A 144 1.68 31.88 7.96
CA HIS A 144 1.67 30.57 8.61
C HIS A 144 0.44 29.75 8.21
N ALA A 145 -0.75 30.37 8.14
CA ALA A 145 -1.96 29.72 7.67
C ALA A 145 -1.79 29.19 6.24
N ALA A 146 -1.27 30.01 5.32
CA ALA A 146 -1.00 29.60 3.94
C ALA A 146 0.00 28.44 3.84
N LYS A 147 1.04 28.42 4.69
CA LYS A 147 2.01 27.31 4.75
C LYS A 147 1.35 26.00 5.22
N VAL A 148 0.48 26.08 6.23
CA VAL A 148 -0.28 24.93 6.72
C VAL A 148 -1.21 24.40 5.63
N ASP A 149 -1.95 25.27 4.95
CA ASP A 149 -2.86 24.86 3.88
C ASP A 149 -2.11 24.22 2.71
N ALA A 150 -0.96 24.78 2.32
CA ALA A 150 -0.10 24.18 1.29
C ALA A 150 0.44 22.80 1.71
N ALA A 151 0.75 22.59 2.99
CA ALA A 151 1.15 21.29 3.50
C ALA A 151 -0.01 20.28 3.49
N ILE A 152 -1.20 20.70 3.92
CA ILE A 152 -2.40 19.85 3.91
C ILE A 152 -2.77 19.47 2.47
N ARG A 153 -2.81 20.41 1.52
CA ARG A 153 -3.10 20.11 0.11
C ARG A 153 -2.13 19.10 -0.50
N ARG A 154 -0.83 19.24 -0.23
CA ARG A 154 0.19 18.27 -0.70
C ARG A 154 -0.03 16.89 -0.10
N ARG A 155 -0.24 16.81 1.23
CA ARG A 155 -0.49 15.52 1.89
C ARG A 155 -1.79 14.88 1.38
N LEU A 156 -2.84 15.69 1.20
CA LEU A 156 -4.11 15.23 0.67
C LEU A 156 -3.93 14.64 -0.73
N HIS A 157 -3.25 15.35 -1.63
CA HIS A 157 -2.97 14.85 -2.97
C HIS A 157 -2.21 13.53 -2.97
N VAL A 158 -1.10 13.44 -2.21
CA VAL A 158 -0.30 12.20 -2.09
C VAL A 158 -1.14 11.04 -1.55
N ASN A 159 -1.95 11.28 -0.52
CA ASN A 159 -2.77 10.23 0.08
C ASN A 159 -3.92 9.80 -0.83
N THR A 160 -4.53 10.73 -1.58
CA THR A 160 -5.56 10.39 -2.57
C THR A 160 -4.97 9.53 -3.69
N SER A 161 -3.82 9.90 -4.25
CA SER A 161 -3.17 9.08 -5.28
C SER A 161 -2.75 7.70 -4.76
N LYS A 162 -2.27 7.63 -3.51
CA LYS A 162 -1.95 6.34 -2.88
C LYS A 162 -3.19 5.47 -2.65
N LEU A 163 -4.33 6.09 -2.34
CA LEU A 163 -5.59 5.39 -2.17
C LEU A 163 -6.11 4.83 -3.51
N GLU A 164 -6.02 5.62 -4.58
CA GLU A 164 -6.34 5.18 -5.95
C GLU A 164 -5.48 3.99 -6.39
N GLU A 165 -4.17 4.07 -6.14
CA GLU A 165 -3.22 2.98 -6.42
C GLU A 165 -3.60 1.69 -5.67
N LEU A 166 -3.93 1.78 -4.37
CA LEU A 166 -4.37 0.62 -3.59
C LEU A 166 -5.65 -0.01 -4.14
N TYR A 167 -6.62 0.81 -4.55
CA TYR A 167 -7.84 0.28 -5.17
C TYR A 167 -7.55 -0.39 -6.50
N TRP A 168 -6.66 0.17 -7.32
CA TRP A 168 -6.25 -0.43 -8.58
C TRP A 168 -5.56 -1.79 -8.36
N GLN A 169 -4.58 -1.86 -7.44
CA GLN A 169 -3.88 -3.11 -7.10
C GLN A 169 -4.86 -4.17 -6.57
N ARG A 170 -5.83 -3.76 -5.77
CA ARG A 170 -6.90 -4.63 -5.27
C ARG A 170 -7.76 -5.18 -6.41
N GLU A 171 -8.17 -4.33 -7.34
CA GLU A 171 -8.96 -4.77 -8.50
C GLU A 171 -8.19 -5.76 -9.38
N GLU A 172 -6.90 -5.53 -9.57
CA GLU A 172 -6.04 -6.44 -10.34
C GLU A 172 -5.90 -7.80 -9.64
N ALA A 173 -5.67 -7.81 -8.33
CA ALA A 173 -5.63 -9.06 -7.55
C ALA A 173 -6.96 -9.85 -7.62
N ILE A 174 -8.10 -9.15 -7.72
CA ILE A 174 -9.41 -9.80 -7.92
C ILE A 174 -9.52 -10.43 -9.32
N LYS A 175 -8.97 -9.79 -10.36
CA LYS A 175 -8.91 -10.39 -11.71
C LYS A 175 -8.04 -11.63 -11.71
N ASP A 176 -6.90 -11.60 -11.03
CA ASP A 176 -6.01 -12.76 -10.89
C ASP A 176 -6.69 -13.94 -10.18
N ILE A 177 -7.47 -13.68 -9.12
CA ILE A 177 -8.27 -14.72 -8.47
C ILE A 177 -9.25 -15.36 -9.45
N LYS A 178 -9.97 -14.56 -10.25
CA LYS A 178 -10.92 -15.09 -11.25
C LYS A 178 -10.20 -15.94 -12.31
N SER A 179 -9.04 -15.50 -12.77
CA SER A 179 -8.21 -16.28 -13.70
C SER A 179 -7.78 -17.63 -13.08
N LEU A 180 -7.39 -17.64 -11.80
CA LEU A 180 -7.07 -18.87 -11.08
C LEU A 180 -8.30 -19.78 -10.87
N GLU A 181 -9.48 -19.22 -10.65
CA GLU A 181 -10.74 -19.99 -10.57
C GLU A 181 -11.04 -20.69 -11.91
N GLU A 182 -10.81 -20.03 -13.05
CA GLU A 182 -10.97 -20.63 -14.38
C GLU A 182 -9.92 -21.74 -14.64
N GLU A 183 -8.66 -21.53 -14.24
CA GLU A 183 -7.60 -22.55 -14.31
C GLU A 183 -7.95 -23.76 -13.42
N GLN A 184 -8.48 -23.51 -12.22
CA GLN A 184 -8.92 -24.53 -11.29
C GLN A 184 -10.02 -25.40 -11.90
N ILE A 185 -11.10 -24.78 -12.40
CA ILE A 185 -12.22 -25.50 -13.03
C ILE A 185 -11.73 -26.36 -14.20
N THR A 186 -10.82 -25.82 -15.02
CA THR A 186 -10.24 -26.53 -16.16
C THR A 186 -9.39 -27.72 -15.69
N THR A 187 -8.58 -27.54 -14.65
CA THR A 187 -7.73 -28.59 -14.07
C THR A 187 -8.57 -29.69 -13.41
N GLU A 188 -9.64 -29.34 -12.69
CA GLU A 188 -10.59 -30.27 -12.10
C GLU A 188 -11.31 -31.11 -13.17
N LYS A 189 -11.75 -30.48 -14.27
CA LYS A 189 -12.35 -31.18 -15.40
C LYS A 189 -11.38 -32.20 -16.01
N ASN A 190 -10.12 -31.81 -16.23
CA ASN A 190 -9.07 -32.69 -16.74
C ASN A 190 -8.78 -33.85 -15.79
N LEU A 191 -8.81 -33.61 -14.47
CA LEU A 191 -8.63 -34.65 -13.47
C LEU A 191 -9.76 -35.67 -13.52
N LEU A 192 -11.02 -35.21 -13.60
CA LEU A 192 -12.18 -36.10 -13.70
C LEU A 192 -12.16 -36.93 -14.99
N GLU A 193 -11.76 -36.35 -16.12
CA GLU A 193 -11.62 -37.09 -17.37
C GLU A 193 -10.51 -38.15 -17.28
N THR A 194 -9.37 -37.78 -16.71
CA THR A 194 -8.24 -38.71 -16.49
C THR A 194 -8.64 -39.86 -15.56
N MET A 195 -9.40 -39.57 -14.49
CA MET A 195 -9.95 -40.60 -13.59
C MET A 195 -10.89 -41.57 -14.31
N LYS A 196 -11.74 -41.08 -15.21
CA LYS A 196 -12.60 -41.94 -16.04
C LYS A 196 -11.77 -42.85 -16.94
N GLN A 197 -10.72 -42.31 -17.57
CA GLN A 197 -9.79 -43.10 -18.39
C GLN A 197 -9.05 -44.15 -17.54
N GLU A 198 -8.56 -43.78 -16.35
CA GLU A 198 -7.91 -44.71 -15.42
C GLU A 198 -8.82 -45.89 -15.08
N ASN A 199 -10.08 -45.61 -14.73
CA ASN A 199 -11.06 -46.64 -14.39
C ASN A 199 -11.35 -47.59 -15.57
N LEU A 200 -11.44 -47.06 -16.80
CA LEU A 200 -11.62 -47.89 -18.00
C LEU A 200 -10.42 -48.80 -18.25
N VAL A 201 -9.19 -48.28 -18.11
CA VAL A 201 -7.96 -49.07 -18.26
C VAL A 201 -7.86 -50.12 -17.16
N ALA A 202 -8.17 -49.76 -15.91
CA ALA A 202 -8.17 -50.67 -14.77
C ALA A 202 -9.21 -51.79 -14.94
N ALA A 203 -10.42 -51.48 -15.40
CA ALA A 203 -11.46 -52.47 -15.71
C ALA A 203 -11.00 -53.44 -16.82
N ARG A 204 -10.38 -52.93 -17.89
CA ARG A 204 -9.81 -53.78 -18.95
C ARG A 204 -8.70 -54.71 -18.44
N ILE A 205 -7.85 -54.23 -17.52
CA ILE A 205 -6.85 -55.09 -16.87
C ILE A 205 -7.54 -56.16 -16.01
N ALA A 206 -8.55 -55.77 -15.22
CA ALA A 206 -9.30 -56.69 -14.37
C ALA A 206 -9.97 -57.81 -15.19
N ASP A 207 -10.68 -57.47 -16.28
CA ASP A 207 -11.31 -58.43 -17.18
C ASP A 207 -10.31 -59.44 -17.75
N ARG A 208 -9.09 -58.98 -18.08
CA ARG A 208 -8.02 -59.86 -18.56
C ARG A 208 -7.46 -60.76 -17.48
N THR A 209 -7.35 -60.26 -16.24
CA THR A 209 -6.87 -61.06 -15.10
C THR A 209 -7.87 -62.12 -14.62
N LEU A 210 -9.16 -61.94 -14.93
CA LEU A 210 -10.22 -62.89 -14.56
C LEU A 210 -10.45 -63.99 -15.61
N ARG A 211 -9.69 -64.01 -16.71
CA ARG A 211 -9.79 -65.07 -17.72
C ARG A 211 -9.40 -66.44 -17.15
N PRO A 212 -9.99 -67.54 -17.66
CA PRO A 212 -9.63 -68.89 -17.24
C PRO A 212 -8.13 -69.15 -17.36
N PRO A 213 -7.54 -70.05 -16.55
CA PRO A 213 -6.08 -70.26 -16.51
C PRO A 213 -5.43 -70.62 -17.85
N GLY A 214 -6.19 -71.22 -18.78
CA GLY A 214 -5.73 -71.54 -20.14
C GLY A 214 -5.70 -70.36 -21.12
N GLU A 215 -6.35 -69.24 -20.79
CA GLU A 215 -6.49 -68.03 -21.63
C GLU A 215 -5.75 -66.82 -21.05
N LEU A 216 -5.01 -67.00 -19.95
CA LEU A 216 -4.31 -65.94 -19.26
C LEU A 216 -3.05 -65.54 -20.04
N THR A 217 -3.17 -64.56 -20.93
CA THR A 217 -2.06 -64.09 -21.75
C THR A 217 -1.37 -62.87 -21.13
N LYS A 218 -0.10 -63.04 -20.74
CA LYS A 218 0.85 -61.94 -20.48
C LYS A 218 1.42 -61.43 -21.80
N ASP A 219 0.53 -60.96 -22.65
CA ASP A 219 0.88 -60.43 -23.96
C ASP A 219 1.31 -58.96 -23.90
N GLU A 220 1.70 -58.44 -25.06
CA GLU A 220 2.10 -57.03 -25.22
C GLU A 220 0.97 -56.05 -24.87
N VAL A 221 -0.31 -56.46 -25.00
CA VAL A 221 -1.46 -55.61 -24.66
C VAL A 221 -1.56 -55.43 -23.15
N ASP A 222 -1.38 -56.50 -22.37
CA ASP A 222 -1.36 -56.41 -20.90
C ASP A 222 -0.25 -55.46 -20.41
N ARG A 223 0.95 -55.57 -21.00
CA ARG A 223 2.08 -54.68 -20.70
C ARG A 223 1.74 -53.21 -21.02
N ARG A 224 1.15 -52.95 -22.18
CA ARG A 224 0.75 -51.59 -22.59
C ARG A 224 -0.32 -50.99 -21.67
N LEU A 225 -1.34 -51.77 -21.30
CA LEU A 225 -2.38 -51.32 -20.37
C LEU A 225 -1.81 -50.98 -19.00
N ARG A 226 -0.90 -51.79 -18.46
CA ARG A 226 -0.23 -51.50 -17.18
C ARG A 226 0.64 -50.25 -17.25
N ASN A 227 1.37 -50.06 -18.35
CA ASN A 227 2.16 -48.85 -18.57
C ASN A 227 1.27 -47.60 -18.70
N GLU A 228 0.17 -47.71 -19.42
CA GLU A 228 -0.83 -46.64 -19.55
C GLU A 228 -1.44 -46.28 -18.19
N LEU A 229 -1.83 -47.28 -17.39
CA LEU A 229 -2.32 -47.08 -16.03
C LEU A 229 -1.29 -46.34 -15.16
N GLY A 230 -0.01 -46.72 -15.25
CA GLY A 230 1.08 -46.03 -14.56
C GLY A 230 1.20 -44.55 -14.95
N ARG A 231 1.14 -44.25 -16.25
CA ARG A 231 1.16 -42.87 -16.77
C ARG A 231 -0.05 -42.06 -16.31
N LEU A 232 -1.25 -42.63 -16.35
CA LEU A 232 -2.48 -41.97 -15.90
C LEU A 232 -2.40 -41.60 -14.42
N ARG A 233 -1.90 -42.51 -13.57
CA ARG A 233 -1.71 -42.25 -12.13
C ARG A 233 -0.69 -41.14 -11.87
N HIS A 234 0.42 -41.14 -12.60
CA HIS A 234 1.42 -40.08 -12.49
C HIS A 234 0.82 -38.73 -12.91
N PHE A 235 0.10 -38.69 -14.03
CA PHE A 235 -0.56 -37.48 -14.51
C PHE A 235 -1.63 -36.96 -13.52
N MET A 236 -2.42 -37.85 -12.91
CA MET A 236 -3.36 -37.48 -11.85
C MET A 236 -2.67 -36.90 -10.62
N LYS A 237 -1.51 -37.44 -10.23
CA LYS A 237 -0.70 -36.86 -9.13
C LYS A 237 -0.26 -35.44 -9.48
N HIS A 238 0.18 -35.21 -10.71
CA HIS A 238 0.55 -33.87 -11.20
C HIS A 238 -0.65 -32.91 -11.17
N LEU A 239 -1.82 -33.33 -11.67
CA LEU A 239 -3.04 -32.49 -11.63
C LEU A 239 -3.45 -32.13 -10.21
N ARG A 240 -3.40 -33.07 -9.25
CA ARG A 240 -3.68 -32.79 -7.83
C ARG A 240 -2.68 -31.79 -7.25
N SER A 241 -1.39 -31.96 -7.53
CA SER A 241 -0.36 -31.00 -7.09
C SER A 241 -0.58 -29.61 -7.70
N ASN A 242 -1.07 -29.51 -8.94
CA ASN A 242 -1.40 -28.21 -9.53
C ASN A 242 -2.61 -27.58 -8.84
N LEU A 243 -3.65 -28.35 -8.50
CA LEU A 243 -4.79 -27.86 -7.73
C LEU A 243 -4.35 -27.32 -6.35
N ASP A 244 -3.48 -28.03 -5.65
CA ASP A 244 -2.93 -27.57 -4.37
C ASP A 244 -2.17 -26.25 -4.51
N ARG A 245 -1.38 -26.09 -5.60
CA ARG A 245 -0.68 -24.85 -5.94
C ARG A 245 -1.65 -23.71 -6.22
N ILE A 246 -2.67 -23.92 -7.06
CA ILE A 246 -3.69 -22.92 -7.39
C ILE A 246 -4.38 -22.44 -6.12
N ASN A 247 -4.80 -23.37 -5.26
CA ASN A 247 -5.44 -23.05 -3.98
C ASN A 247 -4.52 -22.24 -3.05
N SER A 248 -3.22 -22.59 -2.98
CA SER A 248 -2.24 -21.80 -2.22
C SER A 248 -2.11 -20.37 -2.74
N LEU A 249 -2.11 -20.18 -4.07
CA LEU A 249 -2.03 -18.85 -4.69
C LEU A 249 -3.30 -18.03 -4.44
N GLN A 250 -4.47 -18.64 -4.56
CA GLN A 250 -5.75 -18.00 -4.24
C GLN A 250 -5.78 -17.52 -2.78
N ASN A 251 -5.38 -18.36 -1.83
CA ASN A 251 -5.32 -17.97 -0.41
C ASN A 251 -4.38 -16.77 -0.18
N HIS A 252 -3.19 -16.77 -0.80
CA HIS A 252 -2.26 -15.66 -0.69
C HIS A 252 -2.82 -14.35 -1.29
N LEU A 253 -3.53 -14.43 -2.41
CA LEU A 253 -4.19 -13.26 -3.01
C LEU A 253 -5.33 -12.74 -2.13
N VAL A 254 -6.14 -13.63 -1.55
CA VAL A 254 -7.21 -13.25 -0.60
C VAL A 254 -6.63 -12.53 0.63
N GLU A 255 -5.55 -13.05 1.21
CA GLU A 255 -4.87 -12.39 2.33
C GLU A 255 -4.28 -11.03 1.92
N SER A 256 -3.73 -10.94 0.71
CA SER A 256 -3.17 -9.68 0.19
C SER A 256 -4.26 -8.64 -0.02
N ILE A 257 -5.42 -9.02 -0.57
CA ILE A 257 -6.60 -8.16 -0.71
C ILE A 257 -7.07 -7.67 0.66
N ALA A 258 -7.17 -8.54 1.65
CA ALA A 258 -7.57 -8.14 3.00
C ALA A 258 -6.61 -7.10 3.60
N ARG A 259 -5.29 -7.25 3.39
CA ARG A 259 -4.31 -6.24 3.82
C ARG A 259 -4.45 -4.92 3.07
N MET A 260 -4.66 -4.97 1.75
CA MET A 260 -4.91 -3.77 0.94
C MET A 260 -6.17 -3.03 1.40
N ASP A 261 -7.24 -3.75 1.73
CA ASP A 261 -8.47 -3.18 2.27
C ASP A 261 -8.25 -2.45 3.60
N CYS A 262 -7.48 -3.05 4.53
CA CYS A 262 -7.11 -2.37 5.77
C CYS A 262 -6.32 -1.07 5.52
N TYR A 263 -5.33 -1.12 4.63
CA TYR A 263 -4.53 0.07 4.32
C TYR A 263 -5.33 1.15 3.60
N ALA A 264 -6.26 0.76 2.72
CA ALA A 264 -7.15 1.68 2.03
C ALA A 264 -8.07 2.40 3.03
N GLU A 265 -8.64 1.69 4.02
CA GLU A 265 -9.48 2.30 5.06
C GLU A 265 -8.68 3.29 5.92
N ASP A 266 -7.47 2.92 6.36
CA ASP A 266 -6.59 3.80 7.14
C ASP A 266 -6.27 5.10 6.37
N ILE A 267 -5.90 4.98 5.09
CA ILE A 267 -5.59 6.15 4.25
C ILE A 267 -6.85 6.97 3.97
N SER A 268 -7.99 6.32 3.70
CA SER A 268 -9.29 6.97 3.51
C SER A 268 -9.67 7.81 4.72
N GLN A 269 -9.44 7.30 5.94
CA GLN A 269 -9.66 8.06 7.17
C GLN A 269 -8.77 9.32 7.23
N VAL A 270 -7.50 9.21 6.88
CA VAL A 270 -6.57 10.36 6.86
C VAL A 270 -6.99 11.39 5.81
N VAL A 271 -7.34 10.94 4.60
CA VAL A 271 -7.86 11.80 3.51
C VAL A 271 -9.09 12.56 3.98
N ARG A 272 -10.06 11.87 4.60
CA ARG A 272 -11.28 12.50 5.13
C ARG A 272 -10.97 13.56 6.19
N LEU A 273 -10.10 13.26 7.15
CA LEU A 273 -9.69 14.22 8.18
C LEU A 273 -9.05 15.48 7.59
N ASP A 274 -8.26 15.33 6.53
CA ASP A 274 -7.61 16.46 5.87
C ASP A 274 -8.56 17.27 5.00
N GLN A 275 -9.51 16.62 4.33
CA GLN A 275 -10.61 17.29 3.64
C GLN A 275 -11.45 18.10 4.64
N ASP A 276 -11.77 17.55 5.82
CA ASP A 276 -12.51 18.24 6.87
C ASP A 276 -11.75 19.45 7.41
N ARG A 277 -10.45 19.31 7.67
CA ARG A 277 -9.58 20.42 8.09
C ARG A 277 -9.53 21.53 7.05
N MET A 278 -9.44 21.18 5.76
CA MET A 278 -9.46 22.17 4.68
C MET A 278 -10.82 22.87 4.57
N ARG A 279 -11.93 22.13 4.67
CA ARG A 279 -13.28 22.69 4.63
C ARG A 279 -13.52 23.69 5.76
N LEU A 280 -13.16 23.32 7.00
CA LEU A 280 -13.33 24.19 8.17
C LEU A 280 -12.56 25.51 8.01
N ARG A 281 -11.33 25.46 7.47
CA ARG A 281 -10.50 26.66 7.28
C ARG A 281 -11.02 27.56 6.17
N LEU A 282 -11.59 26.99 5.09
CA LEU A 282 -12.22 27.76 4.01
C LEU A 282 -13.57 28.37 4.42
N ASP A 283 -14.33 27.70 5.30
CA ASP A 283 -15.61 28.21 5.80
C ASP A 283 -15.46 29.33 6.85
N GLU A 284 -14.33 29.39 7.55
CA GLU A 284 -14.00 30.49 8.48
C GLU A 284 -13.78 31.82 7.73
N ASP A 285 -13.16 31.79 6.55
CA ASP A 285 -12.96 33.00 5.73
C ASP A 285 -14.31 33.62 5.29
N ASN A 286 -15.33 32.80 5.02
CA ASN A 286 -16.66 33.29 4.58
C ASN A 286 -17.53 33.91 5.68
N LYS A 287 -17.27 33.62 6.96
CA LYS A 287 -18.07 34.17 8.09
C LYS A 287 -17.55 35.52 8.59
N SER A 288 -16.29 35.82 8.35
CA SER A 288 -15.61 37.03 8.83
C SER A 288 -16.14 38.33 8.20
N ASP A 289 -16.63 38.27 6.96
CA ASP A 289 -17.03 39.46 6.21
C ASP A 289 -18.47 39.94 6.51
N SER A 290 -19.25 39.17 7.29
CA SER A 290 -20.66 39.51 7.55
C SER A 290 -20.94 40.24 8.88
N GLN A 291 -19.95 40.49 9.74
CA GLN A 291 -20.19 41.04 11.08
C GLN A 291 -19.47 42.35 11.42
N THR A 292 -19.00 43.11 10.43
CA THR A 292 -18.46 44.46 10.67
C THR A 292 -19.32 45.53 10.00
N SER A 293 -20.59 45.61 10.38
CA SER A 293 -21.46 46.72 10.02
C SER A 293 -22.24 47.22 11.25
N THR A 294 -21.52 47.79 12.22
CA THR A 294 -22.12 48.61 13.28
C THR A 294 -22.36 50.02 12.75
N ALA A 295 -23.51 50.22 12.11
CA ALA A 295 -24.20 51.50 12.05
C ALA A 295 -25.71 51.22 12.05
N PRO A 296 -26.47 51.72 13.03
CA PRO A 296 -27.92 51.55 13.04
C PRO A 296 -28.55 52.66 12.19
N THR A 297 -29.09 52.29 11.02
CA THR A 297 -29.99 53.15 10.25
C THR A 297 -31.35 52.45 10.16
N PRO A 298 -32.46 53.09 10.54
CA PRO A 298 -33.75 52.44 10.48
C PRO A 298 -34.38 52.58 9.10
N SER A 299 -35.04 51.47 8.72
CA SER A 299 -36.31 51.39 8.00
C SER A 299 -36.30 51.08 6.50
N ASN A 300 -37.18 50.10 6.23
CA ASN A 300 -38.04 49.90 5.06
C ASN A 300 -37.46 49.28 3.78
N GLY A 301 -37.84 48.02 3.58
CA GLY A 301 -38.62 47.68 2.39
C GLY A 301 -38.14 46.46 1.60
N LYS A 302 -38.86 45.34 1.76
CA LYS A 302 -39.36 44.46 0.68
C LYS A 302 -38.48 44.28 -0.57
N ARG A 303 -37.91 43.08 -0.80
CA ARG A 303 -38.39 42.05 -1.75
C ARG A 303 -37.31 41.07 -2.22
N SER A 304 -37.77 39.82 -2.44
CA SER A 304 -37.35 38.77 -3.39
C SER A 304 -35.87 38.36 -3.43
N SER A 305 -35.48 37.13 -3.04
CA SER A 305 -35.74 35.86 -3.74
C SER A 305 -35.38 35.91 -5.24
N SER A 306 -34.15 35.53 -5.56
CA SER A 306 -33.85 34.67 -6.72
C SER A 306 -32.43 34.12 -6.62
N HIS A 307 -32.35 32.80 -6.41
CA HIS A 307 -31.20 32.01 -6.84
C HIS A 307 -30.97 32.19 -8.34
N SER A 308 -29.76 32.57 -8.74
CA SER A 308 -29.24 32.31 -10.08
C SER A 308 -27.79 31.89 -9.96
N ARG A 309 -27.60 30.61 -9.65
CA ARG A 309 -26.34 29.89 -9.79
C ARG A 309 -26.13 29.70 -11.29
N SER A 310 -25.28 30.51 -11.90
CA SER A 310 -24.85 30.34 -13.29
C SER A 310 -23.92 29.13 -13.35
N GLU A 311 -24.46 27.97 -13.69
CA GLU A 311 -23.69 26.82 -14.13
C GLU A 311 -23.12 27.14 -15.52
N ILE A 312 -21.81 27.36 -15.58
CA ILE A 312 -21.06 27.37 -16.83
C ILE A 312 -20.94 25.90 -17.26
N PRO A 313 -21.45 25.50 -18.43
CA PRO A 313 -21.23 24.14 -18.93
C PRO A 313 -19.74 24.00 -19.25
N LEU A 314 -19.05 23.09 -18.56
CA LEU A 314 -17.71 22.67 -18.93
C LEU A 314 -17.82 21.96 -20.28
N THR A 315 -17.34 22.60 -21.34
CA THR A 315 -17.10 21.96 -22.63
C THR A 315 -16.09 20.84 -22.44
N ALA A 316 -16.50 19.62 -22.80
CA ALA A 316 -15.62 18.46 -22.83
C ALA A 316 -14.40 18.77 -23.70
N ILE A 317 -13.22 18.47 -23.17
CA ILE A 317 -11.97 18.49 -23.91
C ILE A 317 -12.06 17.34 -24.90
N VAL A 318 -12.13 17.66 -26.19
CA VAL A 318 -12.00 16.68 -27.26
C VAL A 318 -10.52 16.29 -27.30
N GLU A 319 -10.22 15.05 -26.97
CA GLU A 319 -8.89 14.47 -27.17
C GLU A 319 -8.59 14.51 -28.67
N GLU A 320 -7.54 15.23 -29.05
CA GLU A 320 -7.03 15.24 -30.42
C GLU A 320 -6.32 13.89 -30.64
N ASP A 321 -6.79 13.13 -31.63
CA ASP A 321 -6.20 11.84 -32.03
C ASP A 321 -4.71 12.02 -32.41
N GLU A 322 -3.81 11.37 -31.67
CA GLU A 322 -2.34 11.46 -31.84
C GLU A 322 -1.79 10.67 -33.06
N ASP A 323 -2.63 10.27 -34.02
CA ASP A 323 -2.23 9.36 -35.11
C ASP A 323 -1.62 10.04 -36.35
N ASP A 324 -1.50 11.37 -36.37
CA ASP A 324 -1.02 12.14 -37.54
C ASP A 324 0.40 12.72 -37.37
N TYR A 325 1.36 11.89 -36.94
CA TYR A 325 2.79 12.23 -37.01
C TYR A 325 3.49 11.54 -38.21
N PRO A 326 3.75 12.27 -39.31
CA PRO A 326 4.45 11.73 -40.46
C PRO A 326 5.97 11.82 -40.25
N PHE A 327 6.55 10.77 -39.66
CA PHE A 327 7.98 10.52 -39.81
C PHE A 327 8.18 9.38 -40.81
N GLY A 328 8.16 9.75 -42.09
CA GLY A 328 8.66 8.95 -43.19
C GLY A 328 9.43 9.84 -44.16
N ASP A 329 10.76 9.83 -44.02
CA ASP A 329 11.73 9.60 -45.11
C ASP A 329 13.17 9.55 -44.57
#